data_AF-A0A6M7UE51-F1
#
_entry.id   AF-A0A6M7UE51-F1
#
_cell.length_a   1.000
_cell.length_b   1.000
_cell.length_c   1.000
_cell.angle_alpha   90.00
_cell.angle_beta   90.00
_cell.angle_gamma   90.00
#
_symmetry.space_group_name_H-M   'P 1'
#
loop_
_entity.id
_entity.type
_entity.pdbx_description
1 polymer ?
#
loop_
_entity_poly.entity_id
_entity_poly.type
_entity_poly.pdbx_seq_one_letter_code
_entity_poly.pdbx_strand_id
1 'polypeptide(L)'
;MRAGAGTQMQNRMVRGILSLCLGVLVFSLQDPLVKAVSSGYPVTEVMAIRSIVALPILIVLVHADVGLRAILSKRFGLLTIRAFIQFTSYTVYYLAIAALPLADAVALYFMAPLFIMALAGPYLGERVSWRTLATVLIGLFGVIVMVRPGAGLFDWAALLSLGSAALYGFSQLMARKIGDTESSTVMAFYQNGAYLVGAAVVAGTFHLAGITHAVHPSVEFLVRPWIWPTLPDFLKMAACGFVASAGMILLSQGYRLAPANRVATFEYTGILWSPLWGFLFFAEVPRSTTVIGAALIIGAGLLALNTARRKSAAPVLATADPV
;
A
#
# COMPACT_ATOMS: atom_id res chain seq x y z
N MET A 1 -0.87 -39.13 0.23
CA MET A 1 -0.82 -37.89 1.05
C MET A 1 -0.08 -36.71 0.40
N ARG A 2 0.97 -36.90 -0.43
CA ARG A 2 1.70 -35.77 -1.08
C ARG A 2 0.90 -34.98 -2.14
N ALA A 3 -0.03 -35.62 -2.87
CA ALA A 3 -0.86 -34.94 -3.87
C ALA A 3 -1.83 -33.90 -3.26
N GLY A 4 -2.39 -34.17 -2.06
CA GLY A 4 -3.30 -33.25 -1.37
C GLY A 4 -2.61 -31.98 -0.84
N ALA A 5 -1.35 -32.11 -0.40
CA ALA A 5 -0.56 -30.97 0.09
C ALA A 5 -0.21 -29.98 -1.04
N GLY A 6 0.07 -30.47 -2.25
CA GLY A 6 0.32 -29.62 -3.43
C GLY A 6 -0.90 -28.80 -3.84
N THR A 7 -2.08 -29.44 -3.89
CA THR A 7 -3.34 -28.75 -4.21
C THR A 7 -3.74 -27.74 -3.15
N GLN A 8 -3.52 -28.02 -1.86
CA GLN A 8 -3.81 -27.09 -0.77
C GLN A 8 -2.88 -25.85 -0.80
N MET A 9 -1.59 -26.02 -1.07
CA MET A 9 -0.67 -24.89 -1.23
C MET A 9 -1.03 -24.02 -2.43
N GLN A 10 -1.39 -24.65 -3.56
CA GLN A 10 -1.84 -23.93 -4.76
C GLN A 10 -3.12 -23.13 -4.49
N ASN A 11 -4.11 -23.73 -3.83
CA ASN A 11 -5.35 -23.05 -3.47
C ASN A 11 -5.12 -21.87 -2.51
N ARG A 12 -4.22 -22.03 -1.54
CA ARG A 12 -3.84 -20.93 -0.62
C ARG A 12 -3.20 -19.77 -1.38
N MET A 13 -2.33 -20.08 -2.34
CA MET A 13 -1.67 -19.08 -3.17
C MET A 13 -2.65 -18.31 -4.06
N VAL A 14 -3.55 -19.02 -4.76
CA VAL A 14 -4.59 -18.38 -5.60
C VAL A 14 -5.49 -17.48 -4.77
N ARG A 15 -5.92 -17.94 -3.59
CA ARG A 15 -6.71 -17.10 -2.66
C ARG A 15 -5.94 -15.85 -2.25
N GLY A 16 -4.66 -15.96 -1.94
CA GLY A 16 -3.82 -14.80 -1.61
C GLY A 16 -3.74 -13.78 -2.75
N ILE A 17 -3.51 -14.24 -3.98
CA ILE A 17 -3.46 -13.37 -5.16
C ILE A 17 -4.81 -12.70 -5.41
N LEU A 18 -5.91 -13.45 -5.36
CA LEU A 18 -7.26 -12.91 -5.56
C LEU A 18 -7.63 -11.90 -4.47
N SER A 19 -7.34 -12.20 -3.20
CA SER A 19 -7.54 -11.26 -2.09
C SER A 19 -6.73 -9.98 -2.31
N LEU A 20 -5.48 -10.08 -2.77
CA LEU A 20 -4.68 -8.89 -3.06
C LEU A 20 -5.27 -8.07 -4.21
N CYS A 21 -5.55 -8.67 -5.37
CA CYS A 21 -6.12 -7.95 -6.52
C CYS A 21 -7.43 -7.25 -6.16
N LEU A 22 -8.32 -7.95 -5.44
CA LEU A 22 -9.56 -7.37 -4.95
C LEU A 22 -9.30 -6.25 -3.94
N GLY A 23 -8.33 -6.44 -3.05
CA GLY A 23 -7.91 -5.44 -2.07
C GLY A 23 -7.38 -4.18 -2.74
N VAL A 24 -6.56 -4.31 -3.79
CA VAL A 24 -6.04 -3.19 -4.58
C VAL A 24 -7.16 -2.46 -5.30
N LEU A 25 -8.09 -3.18 -5.94
CA LEU A 25 -9.26 -2.59 -6.58
C LEU A 25 -10.09 -1.80 -5.56
N VAL A 26 -10.47 -2.43 -4.44
CA VAL A 26 -11.28 -1.79 -3.39
C VAL A 26 -10.55 -0.58 -2.82
N PHE A 27 -9.29 -0.73 -2.43
CA PHE A 27 -8.51 0.36 -1.84
C PHE A 27 -8.27 1.51 -2.83
N SER A 28 -8.17 1.23 -4.13
CA SER A 28 -8.03 2.28 -5.15
C SER A 28 -9.24 3.22 -5.25
N LEU A 29 -10.42 2.80 -4.80
CA LEU A 29 -11.61 3.68 -4.73
C LEU A 29 -11.45 4.78 -3.68
N GLN A 30 -10.52 4.61 -2.75
CA GLN A 30 -10.25 5.60 -1.72
C GLN A 30 -9.63 6.88 -2.29
N ASP A 31 -8.71 6.77 -3.23
CA ASP A 31 -7.98 7.92 -3.79
C ASP A 31 -8.91 8.98 -4.41
N PRO A 32 -9.87 8.64 -5.31
CA PRO A 32 -10.80 9.63 -5.84
C PRO A 32 -11.74 10.21 -4.77
N LEU A 33 -12.16 9.42 -3.78
CA LEU A 33 -13.01 9.90 -2.68
C LEU A 33 -12.28 10.91 -1.80
N VAL A 34 -11.03 10.63 -1.42
CA VAL A 34 -10.20 11.55 -0.64
C VAL A 34 -9.87 12.80 -1.45
N LYS A 35 -9.54 12.65 -2.74
CA LYS A 35 -9.29 13.79 -3.64
C LYS A 35 -10.52 14.68 -3.81
N ALA A 36 -11.72 14.11 -3.87
CA ALA A 36 -12.96 14.88 -3.99
C ALA A 36 -13.26 15.77 -2.76
N VAL A 37 -12.66 15.48 -1.61
CA VAL A 37 -12.81 16.27 -0.37
C VAL A 37 -11.53 17.01 0.01
N SER A 38 -10.40 16.76 -0.66
CA SER A 38 -9.09 17.32 -0.27
C SER A 38 -8.95 18.83 -0.48
N SER A 39 -9.83 19.44 -1.29
CA SER A 39 -9.85 20.90 -1.47
C SER A 39 -10.44 21.64 -0.26
N GLY A 40 -11.31 20.99 0.51
CA GLY A 40 -12.05 21.62 1.62
C GLY A 40 -11.59 21.19 3.01
N TYR A 41 -11.04 19.97 3.16
CA TYR A 41 -10.77 19.37 4.46
C TYR A 41 -9.31 18.92 4.60
N PRO A 42 -8.71 18.97 5.81
CA PRO A 42 -7.39 18.40 6.06
C PRO A 42 -7.40 16.87 5.93
N VAL A 43 -6.27 16.29 5.54
CA VAL A 43 -6.13 14.82 5.41
C VAL A 43 -6.38 14.09 6.73
N THR A 44 -5.98 14.72 7.84
CA THR A 44 -6.13 14.18 9.19
C THR A 44 -7.60 14.05 9.57
N GLU A 45 -8.45 14.98 9.13
CA GLU A 45 -9.90 14.91 9.30
C GLU A 45 -10.52 13.77 8.50
N VAL A 46 -10.19 13.70 7.21
CA VAL A 46 -10.68 12.61 6.33
C VAL A 46 -10.27 11.26 6.91
N MET A 47 -9.03 11.12 7.39
CA MET A 47 -8.53 9.91 8.04
C MET A 47 -9.27 9.61 9.34
N ALA A 48 -9.51 10.61 10.19
CA ALA A 48 -10.21 10.42 11.46
C ALA A 48 -11.64 9.92 11.24
N ILE A 49 -12.42 10.60 10.38
CA ILE A 49 -13.81 10.22 10.09
C ILE A 49 -13.88 8.82 9.48
N ARG A 50 -13.07 8.56 8.45
CA ARG A 50 -12.88 7.22 7.86
C ARG A 50 -12.60 6.18 8.93
N SER A 51 -11.66 6.44 9.84
CA SER A 51 -11.21 5.46 10.82
C SER A 51 -12.24 5.22 11.93
N ILE A 52 -13.01 6.25 12.30
CA ILE A 52 -14.16 6.13 13.20
C ILE A 52 -15.24 5.23 12.58
N VAL A 53 -15.54 5.41 11.29
CA VAL A 53 -16.51 4.56 10.57
C VAL A 53 -15.99 3.13 10.38
N ALA A 54 -14.70 2.98 10.09
CA ALA A 54 -14.05 1.68 9.92
C ALA A 54 -14.01 0.85 11.22
N LEU A 55 -13.90 1.50 12.38
CA LEU A 55 -13.70 0.85 13.67
C LEU A 55 -14.81 -0.16 14.06
N PRO A 56 -16.11 0.20 14.09
CA PRO A 56 -17.16 -0.76 14.43
C PRO A 56 -17.22 -1.91 13.42
N ILE A 57 -16.99 -1.65 12.13
CA ILE A 57 -16.94 -2.66 11.08
C ILE A 57 -15.82 -3.67 11.39
N LEU A 58 -14.62 -3.19 11.71
CA LEU A 58 -13.48 -4.04 12.03
C LEU A 58 -13.69 -4.82 13.33
N ILE A 59 -14.31 -4.24 14.35
CA ILE A 59 -14.66 -4.94 15.60
C ILE A 59 -15.60 -6.11 15.32
N VAL A 60 -16.66 -5.88 14.54
CA VAL A 60 -17.61 -6.94 14.16
C VAL A 60 -16.91 -8.04 13.34
N LEU A 61 -16.07 -7.66 12.38
CA LEU A 61 -15.34 -8.62 11.55
C LEU A 61 -14.31 -9.42 12.35
N VAL A 62 -13.58 -8.80 13.28
CA VAL A 62 -12.66 -9.51 14.18
C VAL A 62 -13.43 -10.46 15.09
N HIS A 63 -14.56 -10.02 15.64
CA HIS A 63 -15.41 -10.87 16.48
C HIS A 63 -15.89 -12.11 15.72
N ALA A 64 -16.34 -11.94 14.48
CA ALA A 64 -16.82 -13.02 13.63
C ALA A 64 -15.71 -13.97 13.13
N ASP A 65 -14.48 -13.46 12.92
CA ASP A 65 -13.37 -14.25 12.38
C ASP A 65 -12.63 -15.05 13.48
N VAL A 66 -12.23 -14.39 14.57
CA VAL A 66 -11.34 -14.97 15.60
C VAL A 66 -11.76 -14.66 17.05
N GLY A 67 -12.86 -13.92 17.23
CA GLY A 67 -13.34 -13.49 18.54
C GLY A 67 -12.61 -12.26 19.10
N LEU A 68 -13.28 -11.49 19.97
CA LEU A 68 -12.78 -10.21 20.48
C LEU A 68 -11.51 -10.34 21.35
N ARG A 69 -11.30 -11.52 21.97
CA ARG A 69 -10.08 -11.77 22.75
C ARG A 69 -8.81 -11.69 21.90
N ALA A 70 -8.91 -11.95 20.59
CA ALA A 70 -7.79 -11.86 19.67
C ALA A 70 -7.30 -10.42 19.44
N ILE A 71 -8.11 -9.41 19.79
CA ILE A 71 -7.68 -7.99 19.77
C ILE A 71 -6.54 -7.79 20.77
N LEU A 72 -6.54 -8.50 21.90
CA LEU A 72 -5.47 -8.46 22.90
C LEU A 72 -4.35 -9.44 22.53
N SER A 73 -3.76 -9.28 21.35
CA SER A 73 -2.69 -10.14 20.89
C SER A 73 -1.42 -9.96 21.73
N LYS A 74 -0.74 -11.09 22.02
CA LYS A 74 0.61 -11.08 22.64
C LYS A 74 1.66 -10.38 21.78
N ARG A 75 1.39 -10.20 20.48
CA ARG A 75 2.26 -9.51 19.52
C ARG A 75 1.86 -8.05 19.30
N PHE A 76 1.13 -7.44 20.23
CA PHE A 76 0.67 -6.05 20.13
C PHE A 76 1.80 -5.10 19.71
N GLY A 77 3.03 -5.25 20.25
CA GLY A 77 4.15 -4.40 19.89
C GLY A 77 4.48 -4.42 18.39
N LEU A 78 4.57 -5.62 17.79
CA LEU A 78 4.84 -5.77 16.35
C LEU A 78 3.68 -5.29 15.49
N LEU A 79 2.44 -5.56 15.91
CA LEU A 79 1.23 -5.09 15.22
C LEU A 79 1.16 -3.57 15.22
N THR A 80 1.45 -2.93 16.36
CA THR A 80 1.47 -1.47 16.52
C THR A 80 2.60 -0.83 15.73
N ILE A 81 3.83 -1.36 15.80
CA ILE A 81 4.96 -0.84 15.01
C ILE A 81 4.63 -0.90 13.51
N ARG A 82 4.15 -2.05 13.03
CA ARG A 82 3.71 -2.20 11.62
C ARG A 82 2.64 -1.18 11.26
N ALA A 83 1.64 -1.02 12.12
CA ALA A 83 0.52 -0.11 11.92
C ALA A 83 0.97 1.35 11.83
N PHE A 84 1.92 1.79 12.67
CA PHE A 84 2.49 3.13 12.61
C PHE A 84 3.39 3.34 11.39
N ILE A 85 4.20 2.37 10.99
CA ILE A 85 4.96 2.45 9.73
C ILE A 85 4.01 2.64 8.55
N GLN A 86 2.90 1.90 8.56
CA GLN A 86 1.89 2.00 7.52
C GLN A 86 1.15 3.34 7.55
N PHE A 87 0.91 3.89 8.73
CA PHE A 87 0.35 5.23 8.92
C PHE A 87 1.29 6.29 8.36
N THR A 88 2.59 6.24 8.71
CA THR A 88 3.60 7.16 8.19
C THR A 88 3.70 7.07 6.68
N SER A 89 3.73 5.86 6.11
CA SER A 89 3.65 5.63 4.67
C SER A 89 2.44 6.34 4.04
N TYR A 90 1.25 6.10 4.60
CA TYR A 90 0.01 6.70 4.11
C TYR A 90 0.07 8.24 4.17
N THR A 91 0.46 8.81 5.31
CA THR A 91 0.60 10.26 5.47
C THR A 91 1.55 10.82 4.42
N VAL A 92 2.77 10.31 4.33
CA VAL A 92 3.79 10.75 3.37
C VAL A 92 3.32 10.65 1.92
N TYR A 93 2.53 9.63 1.55
CA TYR A 93 1.94 9.51 0.22
C TYR A 93 0.97 10.64 -0.11
N TYR A 94 0.08 10.98 0.83
CA TYR A 94 -0.89 12.06 0.62
C TYR A 94 -0.23 13.45 0.62
N LEU A 95 0.92 13.63 1.28
CA LEU A 95 1.75 14.84 1.11
C LEU A 95 2.29 14.94 -0.33
N ALA A 96 2.67 13.80 -0.94
CA ALA A 96 3.13 13.77 -2.33
C ALA A 96 2.00 14.12 -3.31
N ILE A 97 0.80 13.53 -3.13
CA ILE A 97 -0.38 13.84 -3.97
C ILE A 97 -0.77 15.31 -3.89
N ALA A 98 -0.57 15.96 -2.75
CA ALA A 98 -0.87 17.38 -2.61
C ALA A 98 0.08 18.31 -3.40
N ALA A 99 1.25 17.82 -3.84
CA ALA A 99 2.20 18.59 -4.65
C ALA A 99 2.42 18.06 -6.07
N LEU A 100 2.01 16.82 -6.36
CA LEU A 100 2.12 16.19 -7.67
C LEU A 100 0.74 15.95 -8.29
N PRO A 101 0.63 15.95 -9.63
CA PRO A 101 -0.52 15.34 -10.29
C PRO A 101 -0.75 13.91 -9.78
N LEU A 102 -2.01 13.53 -9.57
CA LEU A 102 -2.38 12.23 -9.00
C LEU A 102 -1.72 11.05 -9.74
N ALA A 103 -1.73 11.10 -11.08
CA ALA A 103 -1.12 10.08 -11.92
C ALA A 103 0.40 9.92 -11.69
N ASP A 104 1.11 11.03 -11.42
CA ASP A 104 2.55 11.00 -11.19
C ASP A 104 2.86 10.44 -9.79
N ALA A 105 2.16 10.92 -8.75
CA ALA A 105 2.31 10.43 -7.39
C ALA A 105 2.05 8.91 -7.29
N VAL A 106 0.97 8.45 -7.91
CA VAL A 106 0.57 7.04 -7.93
C VAL A 106 1.59 6.18 -8.69
N ALA A 107 2.03 6.62 -9.86
CA ALA A 107 2.97 5.85 -10.66
C ALA A 107 4.35 5.71 -9.97
N LEU A 108 4.81 6.76 -9.26
CA LEU A 108 5.97 6.66 -8.38
C LEU A 108 5.74 5.69 -7.21
N TYR A 109 4.54 5.71 -6.61
CA TYR A 109 4.19 4.82 -5.52
C TYR A 109 4.21 3.34 -5.93
N PHE A 110 3.95 3.03 -7.20
CA PHE A 110 4.10 1.68 -7.76
C PHE A 110 5.54 1.18 -7.88
N MET A 111 6.52 1.91 -7.34
CA MET A 111 7.80 1.30 -6.93
C MET A 111 7.66 0.36 -5.72
N ALA A 112 6.54 0.41 -4.98
CA ALA A 112 6.30 -0.41 -3.80
C ALA A 112 6.53 -1.91 -4.05
N PRO A 113 5.99 -2.55 -5.11
CA PRO A 113 6.29 -3.95 -5.40
C PRO A 113 7.77 -4.26 -5.61
N LEU A 114 8.53 -3.34 -6.22
CA LEU A 114 9.98 -3.50 -6.41
C LEU A 114 10.72 -3.41 -5.09
N PHE A 115 10.32 -2.48 -4.21
CA PHE A 115 10.88 -2.40 -2.86
C PHE A 115 10.54 -3.62 -2.02
N ILE A 116 9.32 -4.14 -2.11
CA ILE A 116 8.94 -5.41 -1.46
C ILE A 116 9.86 -6.53 -1.95
N MET A 117 10.07 -6.64 -3.26
CA MET A 117 10.94 -7.67 -3.83
C MET A 117 12.40 -7.55 -3.38
N ALA A 118 12.93 -6.33 -3.30
CA ALA A 118 14.28 -6.07 -2.84
C ALA A 118 14.46 -6.36 -1.35
N LEU A 119 13.50 -5.93 -0.52
CA LEU A 119 13.55 -6.02 0.95
C LEU A 119 13.14 -7.40 1.47
N ALA A 120 12.39 -8.19 0.70
CA ALA A 120 11.97 -9.52 1.10
C ALA A 120 13.15 -10.45 1.41
N GLY A 121 14.25 -10.32 0.68
CA GLY A 121 15.40 -11.18 0.92
C GLY A 121 16.09 -10.99 2.27
N PRO A 122 16.55 -9.78 2.62
CA PRO A 122 17.15 -9.55 3.93
C PRO A 122 16.15 -9.75 5.09
N TYR A 123 14.86 -9.47 4.90
CA TYR A 123 13.87 -9.51 5.99
C TYR A 123 13.21 -10.89 6.21
N LEU A 124 12.86 -11.59 5.13
CA LEU A 124 12.22 -12.92 5.17
C LEU A 124 13.21 -14.06 4.92
N GLY A 125 14.46 -13.78 4.57
CA GLY A 125 15.45 -14.78 4.17
C GLY A 125 15.23 -15.32 2.75
N GLU A 126 14.40 -14.65 1.94
CA GLU A 126 14.18 -15.04 0.55
C GLU A 126 15.45 -14.79 -0.30
N ARG A 127 15.73 -15.64 -1.30
CA ARG A 127 16.91 -15.45 -2.15
C ARG A 127 16.67 -14.30 -3.15
N VAL A 128 17.23 -13.12 -2.89
CA VAL A 128 17.29 -12.05 -3.90
C VAL A 128 18.19 -12.49 -5.04
N SER A 129 17.66 -12.52 -6.25
CA SER A 129 18.48 -12.81 -7.43
C SER A 129 19.11 -11.52 -7.96
N TRP A 130 20.30 -11.60 -8.57
CA TRP A 130 20.88 -10.47 -9.31
C TRP A 130 19.90 -9.88 -10.33
N ARG A 131 19.04 -10.73 -10.93
CA ARG A 131 17.98 -10.31 -11.84
C ARG A 131 16.93 -9.44 -11.14
N THR A 132 16.57 -9.75 -9.89
CA THR A 132 15.67 -8.92 -9.07
C THR A 132 16.28 -7.54 -8.83
N LEU A 133 17.58 -7.47 -8.54
CA LEU A 133 18.28 -6.19 -8.39
C LEU A 133 18.31 -5.40 -9.70
N ALA A 134 18.62 -6.06 -10.83
CA ALA A 134 18.55 -5.44 -12.15
C ALA A 134 17.13 -4.91 -12.46
N THR A 135 16.09 -5.66 -12.09
CA THR A 135 14.70 -5.19 -12.22
C THR A 135 14.44 -3.93 -11.40
N VAL A 136 14.91 -3.86 -10.15
CA VAL A 136 14.76 -2.65 -9.32
C VAL A 136 15.45 -1.46 -9.98
N LEU A 137 16.65 -1.65 -10.56
CA LEU A 137 17.36 -0.60 -11.31
C LEU A 137 16.58 -0.14 -12.55
N ILE A 138 15.93 -1.04 -13.28
CA ILE A 138 15.05 -0.68 -14.42
C ILE A 138 13.85 0.12 -13.94
N GLY A 139 13.23 -0.25 -12.81
CA GLY A 139 12.13 0.52 -12.23
C GLY A 139 12.58 1.92 -11.79
N LEU A 140 13.74 2.04 -11.16
CA LEU A 140 14.35 3.33 -10.81
C LEU A 140 14.66 4.17 -12.06
N PHE A 141 15.06 3.55 -13.17
CA PHE A 141 15.20 4.24 -14.44
C PHE A 141 13.85 4.76 -14.96
N GLY A 142 12.78 3.96 -14.84
CA GLY A 142 11.41 4.41 -15.12
C GLY A 142 11.01 5.64 -14.32
N VAL A 143 11.36 5.68 -13.02
CA VAL A 143 11.17 6.86 -12.16
C VAL A 143 11.91 8.08 -12.70
N ILE A 144 13.18 7.94 -13.13
CA ILE A 144 13.94 9.06 -13.71
C ILE A 144 13.25 9.61 -14.97
N VAL A 145 12.72 8.73 -15.83
CA VAL A 145 11.97 9.13 -17.03
C VAL A 145 10.69 9.89 -16.67
N MET A 146 10.00 9.49 -15.59
CA MET A 146 8.80 10.21 -15.12
C MET A 146 9.12 11.60 -14.57
N VAL A 147 10.14 11.69 -13.72
CA VAL A 147 10.49 12.93 -12.99
C VAL A 147 11.11 13.98 -13.93
N ARG A 148 11.57 13.58 -15.13
CA ARG A 148 12.21 14.47 -16.14
C ARG A 148 13.33 15.34 -15.53
N PRO A 149 14.59 14.85 -15.49
CA PRO A 149 15.69 15.65 -14.98
C PRO A 149 15.82 16.97 -15.77
N GLY A 150 15.68 18.11 -15.08
CA GLY A 150 15.80 19.46 -15.66
C GLY A 150 14.59 20.40 -15.44
N ALA A 151 13.46 19.93 -14.92
CA ALA A 151 12.27 20.76 -14.66
C ALA A 151 12.30 21.57 -13.35
N GLY A 152 13.36 21.43 -12.54
CA GLY A 152 13.48 22.00 -11.21
C GLY A 152 14.26 21.03 -10.30
N LEU A 153 14.95 21.57 -9.30
CA LEU A 153 15.71 20.83 -8.28
C LEU A 153 14.83 19.68 -7.76
N PHE A 154 15.31 18.43 -7.89
CA PHE A 154 14.87 17.23 -7.16
C PHE A 154 13.50 17.39 -6.49
N ASP A 155 12.41 17.09 -7.21
CA ASP A 155 11.06 17.33 -6.70
C ASP A 155 10.87 16.56 -5.38
N TRP A 156 10.87 17.31 -4.28
CA TRP A 156 10.77 16.77 -2.93
C TRP A 156 9.53 15.86 -2.80
N ALA A 157 8.46 16.17 -3.53
CA ALA A 157 7.24 15.38 -3.54
C ALA A 157 7.43 13.98 -4.18
N ALA A 158 8.34 13.85 -5.16
CA ALA A 158 8.67 12.54 -5.74
C ALA A 158 9.38 11.65 -4.72
N LEU A 159 10.29 12.22 -3.91
CA LEU A 159 10.96 11.50 -2.82
C LEU A 159 9.97 11.06 -1.73
N LEU A 160 8.96 11.90 -1.43
CA LEU A 160 7.89 11.52 -0.51
C LEU A 160 7.12 10.29 -1.05
N SER A 161 6.74 10.27 -2.33
CA SER A 161 6.03 9.12 -2.91
C SER A 161 6.89 7.84 -2.87
N LEU A 162 8.17 7.92 -3.24
CA LEU A 162 9.10 6.78 -3.17
C LEU A 162 9.34 6.31 -1.73
N GLY A 163 9.52 7.25 -0.80
CA GLY A 163 9.67 6.95 0.63
C GLY A 163 8.43 6.27 1.20
N SER A 164 7.24 6.72 0.81
CA SER A 164 5.99 6.06 1.16
C SER A 164 5.93 4.62 0.63
N ALA A 165 6.29 4.42 -0.64
CA ALA A 165 6.31 3.09 -1.26
C ALA A 165 7.27 2.12 -0.55
N ALA A 166 8.43 2.61 -0.09
CA ALA A 166 9.38 1.82 0.68
C ALA A 166 8.84 1.45 2.07
N LEU A 167 8.24 2.41 2.79
CA LEU A 167 7.61 2.19 4.09
C LEU A 167 6.42 1.22 3.99
N TYR A 168 5.58 1.38 2.96
CA TYR A 168 4.50 0.44 2.65
C TYR A 168 5.06 -0.96 2.44
N GLY A 169 6.07 -1.08 1.58
CA GLY A 169 6.67 -2.36 1.26
C GLY A 169 7.22 -3.07 2.49
N PHE A 170 7.92 -2.35 3.36
CA PHE A 170 8.40 -2.89 4.63
C PHE A 170 7.25 -3.35 5.54
N SER A 171 6.17 -2.56 5.64
CA SER A 171 4.98 -2.93 6.42
C SER A 171 4.28 -4.19 5.90
N GLN A 172 4.28 -4.41 4.58
CA GLN A 172 3.75 -5.64 3.99
C GLN A 172 4.63 -6.87 4.23
N LEU A 173 5.95 -6.71 4.27
CA LEU A 173 6.86 -7.77 4.70
C LEU A 173 6.66 -8.13 6.18
N MET A 174 6.41 -7.14 7.03
CA MET A 174 5.98 -7.39 8.42
C MET A 174 4.65 -8.14 8.45
N ALA A 175 3.67 -7.75 7.62
CA ALA A 175 2.37 -8.42 7.52
C ALA A 175 2.53 -9.91 7.18
N ARG A 176 3.44 -10.24 6.25
CA ARG A 176 3.78 -11.61 5.89
C ARG A 176 4.23 -12.42 7.11
N LYS A 177 5.19 -11.89 7.88
CA LYS A 177 5.77 -12.57 9.04
C LYS A 177 4.81 -12.65 10.24
N ILE A 178 4.00 -11.63 10.45
CA ILE A 178 2.99 -11.61 11.52
C ILE A 178 1.80 -12.50 11.15
N GLY A 179 1.51 -12.68 9.85
CA GLY A 179 0.42 -13.49 9.33
C GLY A 179 0.54 -14.98 9.55
N ASP A 180 1.71 -15.47 9.94
CA ASP A 180 1.84 -16.86 10.38
C ASP A 180 1.12 -17.12 11.71
N THR A 181 0.88 -16.07 12.52
CA THR A 181 0.28 -16.17 13.85
C THR A 181 -1.01 -15.36 14.03
N GLU A 182 -1.17 -14.26 13.31
CA GLU A 182 -2.30 -13.34 13.46
C GLU A 182 -3.22 -13.35 12.24
N SER A 183 -4.53 -13.12 12.46
CA SER A 183 -5.49 -12.95 11.37
C SER A 183 -5.33 -11.59 10.68
N SER A 184 -5.77 -11.48 9.42
CA SER A 184 -5.79 -10.19 8.71
C SER A 184 -6.78 -9.20 9.31
N THR A 185 -7.86 -9.68 9.93
CA THR A 185 -8.85 -8.84 10.62
C THR A 185 -8.21 -8.13 11.82
N VAL A 186 -7.41 -8.84 12.62
CA VAL A 186 -6.66 -8.26 13.74
C VAL A 186 -5.60 -7.28 13.22
N MET A 187 -4.85 -7.63 12.16
CA MET A 187 -3.90 -6.70 11.56
C MET A 187 -4.55 -5.41 11.06
N ALA A 188 -5.71 -5.51 10.41
CA ALA A 188 -6.46 -4.35 9.92
C ALA A 188 -7.01 -3.51 11.08
N PHE A 189 -7.46 -4.13 12.18
CA PHE A 189 -7.87 -3.43 13.39
C PHE A 189 -6.74 -2.56 13.96
N TYR A 190 -5.55 -3.14 14.17
CA TYR A 190 -4.39 -2.38 14.66
C TYR A 190 -3.97 -1.28 13.68
N GLN A 191 -4.01 -1.56 12.37
CA GLN A 191 -3.73 -0.57 11.33
C GLN A 191 -4.70 0.63 11.40
N ASN A 192 -6.00 0.36 11.54
CA ASN A 192 -7.00 1.41 11.68
C ASN A 192 -6.84 2.20 12.99
N GLY A 193 -6.49 1.53 14.10
CA GLY A 193 -6.21 2.17 15.37
C GLY A 193 -5.03 3.15 15.27
N ALA A 194 -3.94 2.77 14.61
CA ALA A 194 -2.81 3.66 14.38
C ALA A 194 -3.17 4.85 13.47
N TYR A 195 -4.09 4.65 12.51
CA TYR A 195 -4.56 5.76 11.66
C TYR A 195 -5.37 6.76 12.46
N LEU A 196 -6.27 6.28 13.33
CA LEU A 196 -7.09 7.14 14.19
C LEU A 196 -6.22 7.92 15.19
N VAL A 197 -5.36 7.21 15.93
CA VAL A 197 -4.48 7.82 16.93
C VAL A 197 -3.47 8.74 16.26
N GLY A 198 -2.86 8.29 15.15
CA GLY A 198 -1.90 9.07 14.39
C GLY A 198 -2.51 10.35 13.83
N ALA A 199 -3.71 10.28 13.24
CA ALA A 199 -4.42 11.45 12.75
C ALA A 199 -4.75 12.44 13.88
N ALA A 200 -5.23 11.95 15.03
CA ALA A 200 -5.53 12.77 16.20
C ALA A 200 -4.27 13.44 16.78
N VAL A 201 -3.16 12.71 16.89
CA VAL A 201 -1.87 13.25 17.36
C VAL A 201 -1.36 14.32 16.40
N VAL A 202 -1.34 14.04 15.09
CA VAL A 202 -0.86 14.99 14.08
C VAL A 202 -1.73 16.26 14.10
N ALA A 203 -3.06 16.11 14.05
CA ALA A 203 -3.97 17.25 14.12
C ALA A 203 -3.80 18.05 15.43
N GLY A 204 -3.68 17.35 16.57
CA GLY A 204 -3.46 17.98 17.87
C GLY A 204 -2.13 18.73 17.95
N THR A 205 -1.05 18.16 17.42
CA THR A 205 0.27 18.83 17.41
C THR A 205 0.27 20.10 16.58
N PHE A 206 -0.34 20.11 15.39
CA PHE A 206 -0.42 21.31 14.56
C PHE A 206 -1.34 22.37 15.15
N HIS A 207 -2.48 21.95 15.73
CA HIS A 207 -3.38 22.85 16.43
C HIS A 207 -2.70 23.53 17.63
N LEU A 208 -1.99 22.75 18.47
CA LEU A 208 -1.23 23.26 19.62
C LEU A 208 -0.05 24.15 19.20
N ALA A 209 0.58 23.86 18.07
CA ALA A 209 1.64 24.68 17.51
C ALA A 209 1.13 25.98 16.86
N GLY A 210 -0.20 26.17 16.74
CA GLY A 210 -0.81 27.34 16.10
C GLY A 210 -0.53 27.43 14.60
N ILE A 211 -0.06 26.35 13.98
CA ILE A 211 0.25 26.31 12.55
C ILE A 211 -1.04 26.00 11.80
N THR A 212 -1.66 27.02 11.22
CA THR A 212 -2.91 26.90 10.45
C THR A 212 -2.69 27.03 8.94
N HIS A 213 -1.52 27.57 8.54
CA HIS A 213 -1.12 27.73 7.15
C HIS A 213 0.33 27.30 6.98
N ALA A 214 0.62 26.61 5.89
CA ALA A 214 1.98 26.27 5.51
C ALA A 214 2.27 26.78 4.09
N VAL A 215 3.51 27.16 3.86
CA VAL A 215 3.96 27.78 2.59
C VAL A 215 3.92 26.78 1.42
N HIS A 216 4.02 25.47 1.70
CA HIS A 216 4.04 24.43 0.68
C HIS A 216 2.70 23.68 0.61
N PRO A 217 2.11 23.45 -0.60
CA PRO A 217 0.83 22.77 -0.77
C PRO A 217 0.72 21.41 -0.06
N SER A 218 1.82 20.63 -0.07
CA SER A 218 1.90 19.35 0.66
C SER A 218 1.64 19.45 2.16
N VAL A 219 2.12 20.53 2.78
CA VAL A 219 2.01 20.73 4.23
C VAL A 219 0.71 21.44 4.56
N GLU A 220 0.20 22.29 3.65
CA GLU A 220 -1.09 22.95 3.80
C GLU A 220 -2.21 21.93 3.99
N PHE A 221 -2.18 20.83 3.23
CA PHE A 221 -3.15 19.74 3.35
C PHE A 221 -3.17 19.05 4.73
N LEU A 222 -2.08 19.15 5.51
CA LEU A 222 -1.99 18.62 6.87
C LEU A 222 -2.46 19.60 7.95
N VAL A 223 -2.25 20.90 7.74
CA VAL A 223 -2.39 21.93 8.78
C VAL A 223 -3.71 22.70 8.73
N ARG A 224 -4.55 22.43 7.72
CA ARG A 224 -5.88 23.06 7.63
C ARG A 224 -6.69 22.83 8.90
N PRO A 225 -7.47 23.83 9.33
CA PRO A 225 -8.34 23.69 10.49
C PRO A 225 -9.40 22.62 10.23
N TRP A 226 -9.79 21.92 11.29
CA TRP A 226 -10.92 21.00 11.25
C TRP A 226 -12.21 21.78 11.00
N ILE A 227 -12.99 21.36 10.02
CA ILE A 227 -14.27 21.99 9.67
C ILE A 227 -15.33 20.91 9.65
N TRP A 228 -16.47 21.11 10.32
CA TRP A 228 -17.54 20.12 10.27
C TRP A 228 -18.01 19.89 8.83
N PRO A 229 -17.90 18.65 8.32
CA PRO A 229 -18.19 18.39 6.93
C PRO A 229 -19.67 18.50 6.62
N THR A 230 -19.97 18.97 5.43
CA THR A 230 -21.32 18.88 4.88
C THR A 230 -21.74 17.42 4.78
N LEU A 231 -23.05 17.13 4.83
CA LEU A 231 -23.54 15.75 4.74
C LEU A 231 -23.01 14.99 3.51
N PRO A 232 -22.96 15.57 2.28
CA PRO A 232 -22.36 14.90 1.13
C PRO A 232 -20.88 14.54 1.32
N ASP A 233 -20.09 15.43 1.93
CA ASP A 233 -18.66 15.18 2.14
C ASP A 233 -18.43 14.17 3.25
N PHE A 234 -19.23 14.23 4.32
CA PHE A 234 -19.24 13.22 5.37
C PHE A 234 -19.54 11.83 4.81
N LEU A 235 -20.51 11.70 3.89
CA LEU A 235 -20.83 10.41 3.25
C LEU A 235 -19.67 9.88 2.40
N LYS A 236 -18.93 10.75 1.69
CA LYS A 236 -17.72 10.33 0.95
C LYS A 236 -16.63 9.84 1.91
N MET A 237 -16.39 10.57 3.01
CA MET A 237 -15.43 10.16 4.05
C MET A 237 -15.85 8.89 4.78
N ALA A 238 -17.15 8.70 5.01
CA ALA A 238 -17.69 7.47 5.59
C ALA A 238 -17.55 6.28 4.64
N ALA A 239 -17.79 6.47 3.33
CA ALA A 239 -17.53 5.46 2.31
C ALA A 239 -16.05 5.02 2.30
N CYS A 240 -15.11 5.96 2.51
CA CYS A 240 -13.70 5.64 2.72
C CYS A 240 -13.46 4.71 3.91
N GLY A 241 -14.31 4.73 4.95
CA GLY A 241 -14.25 3.82 6.10
C GLY A 241 -14.57 2.37 5.73
N PHE A 242 -15.62 2.15 4.92
CA PHE A 242 -15.95 0.81 4.41
C PHE A 242 -14.85 0.28 3.48
N VAL A 243 -14.37 1.14 2.58
CA VAL A 243 -13.23 0.84 1.70
C VAL A 243 -11.97 0.53 2.51
N ALA A 244 -11.72 1.28 3.60
CA ALA A 244 -10.61 1.04 4.53
C ALA A 244 -10.62 -0.40 5.03
N SER A 245 -11.74 -0.78 5.65
CA SER A 245 -11.88 -2.04 6.37
C SER A 245 -11.71 -3.21 5.41
N ALA A 246 -12.43 -3.17 4.28
CA ALA A 246 -12.32 -4.21 3.27
C ALA A 246 -10.92 -4.27 2.64
N GLY A 247 -10.38 -3.13 2.19
CA GLY A 247 -9.08 -3.07 1.53
C GLY A 247 -7.92 -3.51 2.43
N MET A 248 -7.87 -3.04 3.69
CA MET A 248 -6.83 -3.42 4.65
C MET A 248 -6.86 -4.92 4.96
N ILE A 249 -8.05 -5.50 5.16
CA ILE A 249 -8.20 -6.93 5.40
C ILE A 249 -7.74 -7.72 4.18
N LEU A 250 -8.21 -7.36 2.98
CA LEU A 250 -7.91 -8.05 1.73
C LEU A 250 -6.41 -8.00 1.37
N LEU A 251 -5.77 -6.83 1.51
CA LEU A 251 -4.34 -6.68 1.30
C LEU A 251 -3.54 -7.49 2.32
N SER A 252 -3.86 -7.38 3.61
CA SER A 252 -3.19 -8.15 4.66
C SER A 252 -3.40 -9.66 4.49
N GLN A 253 -4.58 -10.07 4.01
CA GLN A 253 -4.89 -11.46 3.66
C GLN A 253 -4.03 -11.95 2.49
N GLY A 254 -3.82 -11.12 1.47
CA GLY A 254 -2.98 -11.44 0.32
C GLY A 254 -1.55 -11.78 0.73
N TYR A 255 -0.93 -10.89 1.52
CA TYR A 255 0.42 -11.10 2.04
C TYR A 255 0.51 -12.26 3.03
N ARG A 256 -0.54 -12.49 3.85
CA ARG A 256 -0.57 -13.65 4.75
C ARG A 256 -0.59 -14.98 3.99
N LEU A 257 -1.33 -15.07 2.89
CA LEU A 257 -1.56 -16.35 2.21
C LEU A 257 -0.48 -16.74 1.18
N ALA A 258 0.24 -15.78 0.60
CA ALA A 258 1.21 -16.06 -0.46
C ALA A 258 2.53 -15.29 -0.30
N PRO A 259 3.65 -15.81 -0.86
CA PRO A 259 4.98 -15.19 -0.71
C PRO A 259 5.00 -13.76 -1.22
N ALA A 260 5.57 -12.85 -0.43
CA ALA A 260 5.53 -11.40 -0.71
C ALA A 260 6.07 -11.07 -2.10
N ASN A 261 7.16 -11.72 -2.53
CA ASN A 261 7.78 -11.52 -3.84
C ASN A 261 6.88 -11.85 -5.04
N ARG A 262 5.92 -12.78 -4.87
CA ARG A 262 4.99 -13.15 -5.95
C ARG A 262 3.72 -12.33 -5.89
N VAL A 263 3.23 -12.05 -4.69
CA VAL A 263 1.98 -11.33 -4.46
C VAL A 263 2.15 -9.87 -4.85
N ALA A 264 3.27 -9.24 -4.48
CA ALA A 264 3.50 -7.82 -4.71
C ALA A 264 3.35 -7.40 -6.19
N THR A 265 3.73 -8.25 -7.14
CA THR A 265 3.57 -7.91 -8.57
C THR A 265 2.11 -7.79 -9.00
N PHE A 266 1.17 -8.44 -8.31
CA PHE A 266 -0.24 -8.26 -8.60
C PHE A 266 -0.78 -6.92 -8.12
N GLU A 267 -0.05 -6.17 -7.28
CA GLU A 267 -0.43 -4.79 -6.96
C GLU A 267 -0.35 -3.84 -8.15
N TYR A 268 0.40 -4.19 -9.21
CA TYR A 268 0.41 -3.42 -10.46
C TYR A 268 -0.95 -3.35 -11.14
N THR A 269 -1.90 -4.21 -10.77
CA THR A 269 -3.31 -4.04 -11.16
C THR A 269 -3.85 -2.66 -10.78
N GLY A 270 -3.31 -2.02 -9.73
CA GLY A 270 -3.65 -0.66 -9.34
C GLY A 270 -3.30 0.42 -10.37
N ILE A 271 -2.33 0.16 -11.27
CA ILE A 271 -1.99 1.07 -12.38
C ILE A 271 -3.12 1.12 -13.42
N LEU A 272 -3.97 0.09 -13.48
CA LEU A 272 -5.18 0.16 -14.30
C LEU A 272 -6.23 1.05 -13.63
N TRP A 273 -6.44 0.88 -12.33
CA TRP A 273 -7.52 1.53 -11.60
C TRP A 273 -7.30 3.03 -11.40
N SER A 274 -6.08 3.45 -11.04
CA SER A 274 -5.83 4.86 -10.69
C SER A 274 -6.00 5.84 -11.87
N PRO A 275 -5.42 5.62 -13.06
CA PRO A 275 -5.68 6.45 -14.23
C PRO A 275 -7.14 6.37 -14.69
N LEU A 276 -7.79 5.21 -14.54
CA LEU A 276 -9.21 5.06 -14.83
C LEU A 276 -10.05 5.99 -13.95
N TRP A 277 -9.79 6.05 -12.64
CA TRP A 277 -10.47 6.97 -11.73
C TRP A 277 -10.13 8.44 -12.02
N GLY A 278 -8.87 8.75 -12.32
CA GLY A 278 -8.44 10.10 -12.73
C GLY A 278 -9.18 10.59 -13.98
N PHE A 279 -9.30 9.74 -14.98
CA PHE A 279 -10.02 10.05 -16.21
C PHE A 279 -11.54 10.18 -15.97
N LEU A 280 -12.16 9.21 -15.29
CA LEU A 280 -13.62 9.16 -15.10
C LEU A 280 -14.15 10.30 -14.22
N PHE A 281 -13.44 10.66 -13.15
CA PHE A 281 -13.95 11.62 -12.17
C PHE A 281 -13.35 13.03 -12.32
N PHE A 282 -12.16 13.15 -12.90
CA PHE A 282 -11.42 14.42 -12.94
C PHE A 282 -11.00 14.84 -14.36
N ALA A 283 -11.35 14.07 -15.40
CA ALA A 283 -10.92 14.28 -16.79
C ALA A 283 -9.39 14.43 -16.93
N GLU A 284 -8.63 13.80 -16.03
CA GLU A 284 -7.17 13.86 -16.02
C GLU A 284 -6.60 12.83 -17.00
N VAL A 285 -5.89 13.32 -18.02
CA VAL A 285 -5.16 12.45 -18.97
C VAL A 285 -3.70 12.38 -18.54
N PRO A 286 -3.15 11.18 -18.26
CA PRO A 286 -1.74 11.04 -17.93
C PRO A 286 -0.85 11.56 -19.05
N ARG A 287 0.23 12.25 -18.70
CA ARG A 287 1.21 12.72 -19.67
C ARG A 287 1.93 11.52 -20.31
N SER A 288 2.45 11.70 -21.52
CA SER A 288 3.19 10.65 -22.23
C SER A 288 4.38 10.12 -21.43
N THR A 289 5.09 10.97 -20.68
CA THR A 289 6.21 10.54 -19.82
C THR A 289 5.77 9.72 -18.61
N THR A 290 4.60 10.01 -18.03
CA THR A 290 3.98 9.22 -16.96
C THR A 290 3.66 7.82 -17.49
N VAL A 291 3.10 7.72 -18.70
CA VAL A 291 2.78 6.44 -19.35
C VAL A 291 4.05 5.62 -19.64
N ILE A 292 5.08 6.25 -20.22
CA ILE A 292 6.35 5.56 -20.53
C ILE A 292 7.02 5.06 -19.25
N GLY A 293 7.12 5.90 -18.21
CA GLY A 293 7.72 5.51 -16.96
C GLY A 293 6.94 4.42 -16.21
N ALA A 294 5.61 4.52 -16.18
CA ALA A 294 4.76 3.46 -15.62
C ALA A 294 4.94 2.13 -16.39
N ALA A 295 5.02 2.17 -17.73
CA ALA A 295 5.28 1.00 -18.55
C ALA A 295 6.65 0.36 -18.24
N LEU A 296 7.68 1.16 -17.99
CA LEU A 296 9.00 0.66 -17.57
C LEU A 296 8.94 0.00 -16.19
N ILE A 297 8.27 0.61 -15.21
CA ILE A 297 8.10 0.06 -13.86
C ILE A 297 7.32 -1.26 -13.90
N ILE A 298 6.23 -1.33 -14.68
CA ILE A 298 5.45 -2.56 -14.87
C ILE A 298 6.27 -3.62 -15.58
N GLY A 299 6.93 -3.26 -16.68
CA GLY A 299 7.78 -4.17 -17.44
C GLY A 299 8.85 -4.79 -16.55
N ALA A 300 9.48 -3.98 -15.70
CA ALA A 300 10.38 -4.46 -14.67
C ALA A 300 9.68 -5.47 -13.74
N GLY A 301 8.56 -5.09 -13.12
CA GLY A 301 7.77 -5.98 -12.26
C GLY A 301 7.43 -7.35 -12.88
N LEU A 302 6.97 -7.36 -14.13
CA LEU A 302 6.63 -8.58 -14.87
C LEU A 302 7.86 -9.45 -15.19
N LEU A 303 9.00 -8.83 -15.50
CA LEU A 303 10.27 -9.55 -15.70
C LEU A 303 10.73 -10.26 -14.41
N ALA A 304 10.49 -9.67 -13.24
CA ALA A 304 10.78 -10.31 -11.96
C ALA A 304 9.92 -11.57 -11.73
N LEU A 305 8.62 -11.53 -12.05
CA LEU A 305 7.74 -12.72 -11.96
C LEU A 305 8.21 -13.87 -12.86
N ASN A 306 8.52 -13.58 -14.11
CA ASN A 306 8.96 -14.59 -15.08
C ASN A 306 10.27 -15.25 -14.65
N THR A 307 11.14 -14.49 -14.00
CA THR A 307 12.39 -15.00 -13.45
C THR A 307 12.16 -15.91 -12.24
N ALA A 308 11.23 -15.55 -11.35
CA ALA A 308 10.87 -16.37 -10.19
C ALA A 308 10.22 -17.71 -10.58
N ARG A 309 9.41 -17.73 -11.67
CA ARG A 309 8.85 -18.97 -12.22
C ARG A 309 9.92 -19.92 -12.75
N ARG A 310 10.92 -19.41 -13.50
CA ARG A 310 11.98 -20.25 -14.09
C ARG A 310 12.87 -20.94 -13.04
N LYS A 311 13.18 -20.30 -11.91
CA LYS A 311 13.96 -20.94 -10.83
C LYS A 311 13.18 -22.03 -10.09
N SER A 312 11.85 -21.91 -9.99
CA SER A 312 11.00 -22.93 -9.35
C SER A 312 10.76 -24.14 -10.26
N ALA A 313 11.04 -24.02 -11.56
CA ALA A 313 10.87 -25.06 -12.58
C ALA A 313 12.20 -25.70 -13.03
N ALA A 314 13.34 -25.35 -12.42
CA ALA A 314 14.59 -26.07 -12.65
C ALA A 314 14.42 -27.50 -12.10
N PRO A 315 14.56 -28.55 -12.93
CA PRO A 315 14.41 -29.93 -12.46
C PRO A 315 15.54 -30.24 -11.47
N VAL A 316 15.18 -30.87 -10.36
CA VAL A 316 16.12 -31.64 -9.53
C VAL A 316 16.57 -32.82 -10.40
N LEU A 317 17.57 -32.61 -11.24
CA LEU A 317 18.30 -33.67 -11.94
C LEU A 317 19.77 -33.46 -11.65
N ALA A 318 20.41 -34.56 -11.23
CA ALA A 318 21.83 -34.76 -10.94
C ALA A 318 22.30 -34.56 -9.48
N THR A 319 21.92 -35.50 -8.62
CA THR A 319 22.88 -36.30 -7.82
C THR A 319 22.30 -37.70 -7.66
N ALA A 320 22.37 -38.50 -8.73
CA ALA A 320 22.42 -39.94 -8.57
C ALA A 320 23.90 -40.26 -8.40
N ASP A 321 24.30 -40.61 -7.19
CA ASP A 321 25.62 -41.18 -6.91
C ASP A 321 25.77 -42.49 -7.71
N PRO A 322 26.86 -42.69 -8.46
CA PRO A 322 27.28 -44.03 -8.83
C PRO A 322 28.08 -44.61 -7.65
N VAL A 323 27.51 -45.68 -7.09
CA VAL A 323 28.08 -46.82 -6.34
C VAL A 323 29.50 -46.66 -5.79
#